data_AF-A0A377V2J8-F1
#
_entry.id   AF-A0A377V2J8-F1
#
_cell.length_a   1.000
_cell.length_b   1.000
_cell.length_c   1.000
_cell.angle_alpha   90.00
_cell.angle_beta   90.00
_cell.angle_gamma   90.00
#
_symmetry.space_group_name_H-M   'P 1'
#
loop_
_entity.id
_entity.type
_entity.pdbx_description
1 polymer ?
#
loop_
_entity_poly.entity_id
_entity_poly.type
_entity_poly.pdbx_seq_one_letter_code
_entity_poly.pdbx_strand_id
1 'polypeptide(L)'
;MLNSYSGWAAAAAGFMLSNDLLIVTGALVGSSGAILSYIMCKAMNRSFISVIAGGFGTDGSSSGGDEEVGEHREISAEETAEMLKNSHSVIITPGYGMAVAQAQYPVAEITEKLRARGIKVRFGIHPVAGRLPGHMNVLLAEAKSALRHRAGDG
;
A
#
# COMPACT_ATOMS: atom_id res chain seq x y z
N MET A 1 7.35 3.38 -13.85
CA MET A 1 7.87 3.99 -15.08
C MET A 1 9.27 3.52 -15.41
N LEU A 2 10.29 3.84 -14.59
CA LEU A 2 11.66 3.38 -14.86
C LEU A 2 11.78 1.86 -14.97
N ASN A 3 11.00 1.11 -14.18
CA ASN A 3 10.89 -0.36 -14.29
C ASN A 3 10.43 -0.85 -15.69
N SER A 4 9.59 -0.08 -16.39
CA SER A 4 9.19 -0.41 -17.76
C SER A 4 10.32 -0.12 -18.75
N TYR A 5 10.98 1.03 -18.60
CA TYR A 5 12.09 1.41 -19.48
C TYR A 5 13.31 0.49 -19.35
N SER A 6 13.61 -0.05 -18.17
CA SER A 6 14.64 -1.08 -18.03
C SER A 6 14.31 -2.34 -18.83
N GLY A 7 13.03 -2.74 -18.89
CA GLY A 7 12.58 -3.87 -19.72
C GLY A 7 12.72 -3.59 -21.23
N TRP A 8 12.27 -2.42 -21.70
CA TRP A 8 12.41 -2.04 -23.11
C TRP A 8 13.87 -1.88 -23.54
N ALA A 9 14.74 -1.36 -22.66
CA ALA A 9 16.18 -1.28 -22.92
C ALA A 9 16.81 -2.67 -23.04
N ALA A 10 16.42 -3.62 -22.19
CA ALA A 10 16.86 -5.01 -22.28
C ALA A 10 16.39 -5.67 -23.58
N ALA A 11 15.16 -5.41 -24.03
CA ALA A 11 14.65 -5.91 -25.30
C ALA A 11 15.42 -5.34 -26.50
N ALA A 12 15.73 -4.03 -26.48
CA ALA A 12 16.54 -3.38 -27.51
C ALA A 12 17.96 -3.96 -27.58
N ALA A 13 18.60 -4.19 -26.43
CA ALA A 13 19.88 -4.89 -26.36
C ALA A 13 19.78 -6.33 -26.90
N GLY A 14 18.66 -7.00 -26.63
CA GLY A 14 18.35 -8.32 -27.20
C GLY A 14 18.32 -8.31 -28.72
N PHE A 15 17.69 -7.31 -29.36
CA PHE A 15 17.74 -7.15 -30.81
C PHE A 15 19.16 -6.87 -31.33
N MET A 16 19.94 -6.01 -30.65
CA MET A 16 21.32 -5.73 -31.06
C MET A 16 22.22 -6.97 -30.99
N LEU A 17 21.97 -7.85 -30.03
CA LEU A 17 22.72 -9.09 -29.82
C LEU A 17 22.12 -10.30 -30.55
N SER A 18 20.99 -10.14 -31.25
CA SER A 18 20.21 -11.24 -31.84
C SER A 18 19.91 -12.35 -30.82
N ASN A 19 19.51 -11.97 -29.61
CA ASN A 19 19.23 -12.87 -28.49
C ASN A 19 17.74 -12.86 -28.13
N ASP A 20 17.03 -13.92 -28.54
CA ASP A 20 15.59 -14.08 -28.33
C ASP A 20 15.19 -14.09 -26.86
N LEU A 21 16.02 -14.65 -25.97
CA LEU A 21 15.74 -14.66 -24.53
C LEU A 21 15.67 -13.22 -23.98
N LEU A 22 16.63 -12.38 -24.35
CA LEU A 22 16.66 -10.98 -23.92
C LEU A 22 15.51 -10.16 -24.50
N ILE A 23 15.14 -10.43 -25.76
CA ILE A 23 13.97 -9.80 -26.40
C ILE A 23 12.70 -10.14 -25.62
N VAL A 24 12.44 -11.43 -25.38
CA VAL A 24 11.22 -11.90 -24.73
C VAL A 24 11.15 -11.45 -23.26
N THR A 25 12.23 -11.63 -22.50
CA THR A 25 12.26 -11.24 -21.09
C THR A 25 12.19 -9.72 -20.91
N GLY A 26 12.87 -8.95 -21.76
CA GLY A 26 12.78 -7.49 -21.78
C GLY A 26 11.38 -6.98 -22.07
N ALA A 27 10.71 -7.53 -23.09
CA ALA A 27 9.33 -7.17 -23.43
C ALA A 27 8.33 -7.52 -22.32
N LEU A 28 8.52 -8.65 -21.64
CA LEU A 28 7.69 -9.06 -20.50
C LEU A 28 7.84 -8.09 -19.31
N VAL A 29 9.08 -7.74 -18.95
CA VAL A 29 9.34 -6.76 -17.89
C VAL A 29 8.82 -5.37 -18.27
N GLY A 30 9.01 -4.97 -19.54
CA GLY A 30 8.58 -3.67 -20.07
C GLY A 30 7.08 -3.50 -20.01
N SER A 31 6.32 -4.47 -20.51
CA SER A 31 4.85 -4.47 -20.49
C SER A 31 4.29 -4.52 -19.07
N SER A 32 4.81 -5.39 -18.20
CA SER A 32 4.41 -5.47 -16.78
C SER A 32 4.64 -4.14 -16.05
N GLY A 33 5.80 -3.52 -16.23
CA GLY A 33 6.11 -2.21 -15.64
C GLY A 33 5.19 -1.09 -16.11
N ALA A 34 4.75 -1.12 -17.37
CA ALA A 34 3.81 -0.15 -17.93
C ALA A 34 2.41 -0.32 -17.32
N ILE A 35 1.91 -1.56 -17.25
CA ILE A 35 0.61 -1.89 -16.64
C ILE A 35 0.58 -1.48 -15.18
N LEU A 36 1.62 -1.82 -14.41
CA LEU A 36 1.72 -1.43 -13.01
C LEU A 36 1.68 0.09 -12.84
N SER A 37 2.42 0.83 -13.68
CA SER A 37 2.45 2.30 -13.64
C SER A 37 1.06 2.90 -13.95
N TYR A 38 0.34 2.32 -14.91
CA TYR A 38 -1.03 2.72 -15.24
C TYR A 38 -2.00 2.48 -14.08
N ILE A 39 -1.98 1.30 -13.47
CA ILE A 39 -2.86 0.95 -12.34
C ILE A 39 -2.58 1.88 -11.14
N MET A 40 -1.32 2.22 -10.86
CA MET A 40 -0.98 3.19 -9.83
C MET A 40 -1.56 4.59 -10.12
N CYS A 41 -1.41 5.08 -11.35
CA CYS A 41 -1.96 6.39 -11.75
C CYS A 41 -3.49 6.41 -11.60
N LYS A 42 -4.17 5.36 -12.07
CA LYS A 42 -5.62 5.20 -11.92
C LYS A 42 -6.05 5.15 -10.45
N ALA A 43 -5.31 4.45 -9.60
CA ALA A 43 -5.59 4.39 -8.16
C ALA A 43 -5.34 5.72 -7.43
N MET A 44 -4.53 6.62 -8.00
CA MET A 44 -4.35 7.99 -7.52
C MET A 44 -5.37 8.99 -8.10
N ASN A 45 -6.29 8.51 -8.95
CA ASN A 45 -7.19 9.37 -9.73
C ASN A 45 -6.46 10.47 -10.51
N ARG A 46 -5.26 10.15 -11.04
CA ARG A 46 -4.44 11.07 -11.85
C ARG A 46 -4.12 10.44 -13.19
N SER A 47 -4.16 11.25 -14.25
CA SER A 47 -3.75 10.79 -15.58
C SER A 47 -2.24 10.52 -15.61
N PHE A 48 -1.84 9.47 -16.33
CA PHE A 48 -0.44 9.08 -16.49
C PHE A 48 0.42 10.21 -17.08
N ILE A 49 -0.15 10.99 -18.00
CA ILE A 49 0.48 12.16 -18.60
C ILE A 49 0.69 13.26 -17.55
N SER A 50 -0.31 13.55 -16.69
CA SER A 50 -0.18 14.51 -15.59
C SER A 50 0.95 14.17 -14.62
N VAL A 51 1.12 12.87 -14.29
CA VAL A 51 2.19 12.41 -13.39
C VAL A 51 3.59 12.61 -14.00
N ILE A 52 3.75 12.47 -15.31
CA ILE A 52 5.04 12.61 -16.01
C ILE A 52 5.36 14.05 -16.37
N ALA A 53 4.36 14.82 -16.80
CA ALA A 53 4.52 16.21 -17.20
C ALA A 53 4.65 17.17 -15.99
N GLY A 54 4.62 16.66 -14.75
CA GLY A 54 4.70 17.49 -13.55
C GLY A 54 3.45 18.35 -13.34
N GLY A 55 2.28 17.90 -13.81
CA GLY A 55 1.04 18.64 -13.76
C GLY A 55 0.64 18.97 -12.32
N PHE A 56 0.66 20.27 -11.98
CA PHE A 56 -0.02 20.83 -10.83
C PHE A 56 -1.52 20.58 -10.99
N GLY A 57 -2.12 19.92 -10.02
CA GLY A 57 -3.58 19.77 -9.94
C GLY A 57 -4.10 18.53 -10.66
N THR A 58 -4.87 17.75 -9.92
CA THR A 58 -5.82 16.77 -10.44
C THR A 58 -6.74 17.41 -11.48
N ASP A 59 -7.11 16.68 -12.54
CA ASP A 59 -8.12 17.04 -13.56
C ASP A 59 -9.57 17.14 -12.98
N GLY A 60 -9.71 17.62 -11.75
CA GLY A 60 -10.96 17.66 -11.00
C GLY A 60 -10.92 18.51 -9.72
N SER A 61 -9.93 19.38 -9.56
CA SER A 61 -9.97 20.37 -8.47
C SER A 61 -10.91 21.51 -8.85
N SER A 62 -12.21 21.34 -8.60
CA SER A 62 -13.05 22.48 -8.27
C SER A 62 -12.46 23.10 -7.00
N SER A 63 -11.75 24.21 -7.15
CA SER A 63 -11.31 25.09 -6.06
C SER A 63 -12.51 25.83 -5.45
N GLY A 64 -13.51 25.07 -5.00
CA GLY A 64 -14.54 25.55 -4.09
C GLY A 64 -14.06 25.20 -2.68
N GLY A 65 -13.81 26.22 -1.86
CA GLY A 65 -13.43 26.04 -0.48
C GLY A 65 -14.56 25.35 0.28
N ASP A 66 -14.43 24.06 0.51
CA ASP A 66 -15.00 23.47 1.72
C ASP A 66 -14.09 23.97 2.85
N GLU A 67 -14.56 24.97 3.60
CA GLU A 67 -14.02 25.22 4.93
C GLU A 67 -14.12 23.92 5.73
N GLU A 68 -13.11 23.59 6.54
CA GLU A 68 -13.17 22.40 7.40
C GLU A 68 -14.41 22.49 8.31
N VAL A 69 -15.47 21.75 7.97
CA VAL A 69 -16.70 21.73 8.75
C VAL A 69 -16.56 20.70 9.87
N GLY A 70 -16.32 21.17 11.10
CA GLY A 70 -16.39 20.37 12.32
C GLY A 70 -15.28 20.66 13.33
N GLU A 71 -15.47 20.19 14.56
CA GLU A 71 -14.44 20.23 15.61
C GLU A 71 -13.73 18.87 15.72
N HIS A 72 -12.41 18.89 15.92
CA HIS A 72 -11.67 17.67 16.22
C HIS A 72 -11.99 17.19 17.65
N ARG A 73 -12.05 15.87 17.84
CA ARG A 73 -12.21 15.26 19.16
C ARG A 73 -10.97 14.45 19.50
N GLU A 74 -10.37 14.79 20.63
CA GLU A 74 -9.24 14.04 21.19
C GLU A 74 -9.74 12.88 22.04
N ILE A 75 -8.96 11.80 22.08
CA ILE A 75 -9.25 10.61 22.87
C ILE A 75 -7.93 10.01 23.34
N SER A 76 -7.92 9.46 24.56
CA SER A 76 -6.75 8.76 25.11
C SER A 76 -6.57 7.36 24.51
N ALA A 77 -5.38 6.79 24.70
CA ALA A 77 -5.09 5.41 24.28
C ALA A 77 -5.92 4.40 25.08
N GLU A 78 -6.13 4.66 26.36
CA GLU A 78 -6.91 3.83 27.29
C GLU A 78 -8.38 3.77 26.86
N GLU A 79 -9.02 4.92 26.60
CA GLU A 79 -10.40 4.98 26.11
C GLU A 79 -10.54 4.28 24.76
N THR A 80 -9.58 4.49 23.84
CA THR A 80 -9.56 3.80 22.55
C THR A 80 -9.49 2.27 22.74
N ALA A 81 -8.69 1.79 23.69
CA ALA A 81 -8.58 0.36 23.98
C ALA A 81 -9.88 -0.21 24.56
N GLU A 82 -10.61 0.54 25.39
CA GLU A 82 -11.94 0.15 25.87
C GLU A 82 -12.97 0.09 24.75
N MET A 83 -13.01 1.10 23.87
CA MET A 83 -13.89 1.10 22.70
C MET A 83 -13.63 -0.13 21.81
N LEU A 84 -12.36 -0.47 21.58
CA LEU A 84 -11.99 -1.65 20.80
C LEU A 84 -12.43 -2.95 21.47
N LYS A 85 -12.27 -3.10 22.79
CA LYS A 85 -12.70 -4.30 23.54
C LYS A 85 -14.22 -4.51 23.51
N ASN A 86 -14.98 -3.42 23.48
CA ASN A 86 -16.45 -3.44 23.46
C ASN A 86 -17.05 -3.53 22.04
N SER A 87 -16.21 -3.61 21.00
CA SER A 87 -16.64 -3.67 19.61
C SER A 87 -16.90 -5.11 19.14
N HIS A 88 -17.87 -5.31 18.26
CA HIS A 88 -18.11 -6.61 17.60
C HIS A 88 -17.27 -6.82 16.32
N SER A 89 -16.96 -5.73 15.60
CA SER A 89 -16.19 -5.76 14.35
C SER A 89 -15.33 -4.52 14.25
N VAL A 90 -14.05 -4.69 13.89
CA VAL A 90 -13.07 -3.62 13.73
C VAL A 90 -12.43 -3.72 12.34
N ILE A 91 -12.27 -2.58 11.66
CA ILE A 91 -11.49 -2.48 10.43
C ILE A 91 -10.30 -1.58 10.70
N ILE A 92 -9.09 -2.09 10.47
CA ILE A 92 -7.84 -1.34 10.59
C ILE A 92 -7.40 -0.90 9.19
N THR A 93 -7.19 0.40 8.99
CA THR A 93 -6.74 0.97 7.72
C THR A 93 -5.30 1.47 7.83
N PRO A 94 -4.28 0.62 7.58
CA PRO A 94 -2.90 1.01 7.74
C PRO A 94 -2.46 2.01 6.67
N GLY A 95 -1.62 2.96 7.07
CA GLY A 95 -1.03 3.97 6.19
C GLY A 95 0.48 4.02 6.30
N TYR A 96 1.10 4.96 5.56
CA TYR A 96 2.56 5.12 5.55
C TYR A 96 3.16 5.36 6.95
N GLY A 97 2.44 6.04 7.85
CA GLY A 97 2.88 6.27 9.23
C GLY A 97 3.18 4.98 9.99
N MET A 98 2.44 3.90 9.74
CA MET A 98 2.71 2.59 10.35
C MET A 98 4.08 2.04 9.93
N ALA A 99 4.43 2.18 8.65
CA ALA A 99 5.71 1.73 8.12
C ALA A 99 6.89 2.56 8.66
N VAL A 100 6.73 3.88 8.77
CA VAL A 100 7.76 4.76 9.34
C VAL A 100 8.02 4.42 10.80
N ALA A 101 6.96 4.18 11.57
CA ALA A 101 7.06 3.85 12.99
C ALA A 101 7.40 2.38 13.26
N GLN A 102 7.54 1.54 12.23
CA GLN A 102 7.72 0.08 12.38
C GLN A 102 6.63 -0.57 13.26
N ALA A 103 5.41 -0.06 13.17
CA ALA A 103 4.30 -0.42 14.05
C ALA A 103 3.54 -1.69 13.60
N GLN A 104 3.98 -2.37 12.53
CA GLN A 104 3.32 -3.58 12.01
C GLN A 104 3.26 -4.71 13.05
N TYR A 105 4.27 -4.81 13.93
CA TYR A 105 4.32 -5.83 14.98
C TYR A 105 3.30 -5.55 16.11
N PRO A 106 3.28 -4.34 16.74
CA PRO A 106 2.22 -3.97 17.68
C PRO A 106 0.81 -4.11 17.11
N VAL A 107 0.57 -3.69 15.86
CA VAL A 107 -0.74 -3.78 15.21
C VAL A 107 -1.18 -5.24 15.06
N ALA A 108 -0.25 -6.14 14.74
CA ALA A 108 -0.53 -7.55 14.64
C ALA A 108 -0.84 -8.18 16.02
N GLU A 109 -0.14 -7.77 17.07
CA GLU A 109 -0.42 -8.19 18.46
C GLU A 109 -1.80 -7.70 18.95
N ILE A 110 -2.15 -6.44 18.68
CA ILE A 110 -3.49 -5.89 18.98
C ILE A 110 -4.56 -6.70 18.24
N THR A 111 -4.32 -7.01 16.96
CA THR A 111 -5.24 -7.80 16.15
C THR A 111 -5.49 -9.19 16.75
N GLU A 112 -4.45 -9.85 17.23
CA GLU A 112 -4.55 -11.16 17.89
C GLU A 112 -5.34 -11.06 19.21
N LYS A 113 -5.00 -10.09 20.06
CA LYS A 113 -5.70 -9.83 21.33
C LYS A 113 -7.20 -9.57 21.14
N LEU A 114 -7.58 -8.83 20.09
CA LEU A 114 -8.98 -8.57 19.76
C LEU A 114 -9.67 -9.82 19.22
N ARG A 115 -9.02 -10.58 18.33
CA ARG A 115 -9.57 -11.84 17.80
C ARG A 115 -9.77 -12.91 18.88
N ALA A 116 -8.86 -12.99 19.85
CA ALA A 116 -8.99 -13.89 21.00
C ALA A 116 -10.24 -13.58 21.84
N ARG A 117 -10.73 -12.33 21.82
CA ARG A 117 -12.00 -11.91 22.45
C ARG A 117 -13.24 -12.16 21.57
N GLY A 118 -13.08 -12.82 20.42
CA GLY A 118 -14.16 -13.08 19.47
C GLY A 118 -14.50 -11.89 18.55
N ILE A 119 -13.69 -10.83 18.55
CA ILE A 119 -13.94 -9.62 17.75
C ILE A 119 -13.50 -9.84 16.30
N LYS A 120 -14.35 -9.49 15.35
CA LYS A 120 -14.04 -9.63 13.92
C LYS A 120 -13.11 -8.50 13.44
N VAL A 121 -11.81 -8.79 13.33
CA VAL A 121 -10.81 -7.80 12.84
C VAL A 121 -10.44 -8.02 11.37
N ARG A 122 -10.60 -6.98 10.55
CA ARG A 122 -10.26 -6.94 9.12
C ARG A 122 -9.31 -5.77 8.80
N PHE A 123 -8.60 -5.87 7.67
CA PHE A 123 -7.73 -4.79 7.17
C PHE A 123 -8.30 -4.18 5.90
N GLY A 124 -8.39 -2.85 5.86
CA GLY A 124 -8.73 -2.08 4.66
C GLY A 124 -7.47 -1.45 4.08
N ILE A 125 -6.94 -2.00 3.01
CA ILE A 125 -5.69 -1.51 2.39
C ILE A 125 -6.03 -0.69 1.16
N HIS A 126 -5.71 0.60 1.19
CA HIS A 126 -5.81 1.43 0.00
C HIS A 126 -4.72 1.02 -1.02
N PRO A 127 -5.01 0.94 -2.34
CA PRO A 127 -4.04 0.44 -3.34
C PRO A 127 -2.71 1.20 -3.39
N VAL A 128 -2.73 2.47 -3.01
CA VAL A 128 -1.53 3.34 -2.95
C VAL A 128 -1.07 3.67 -1.53
N ALA A 129 -1.53 2.91 -0.53
CA ALA A 129 -1.04 3.07 0.84
C ALA A 129 0.45 2.70 0.94
N GLY A 130 1.25 3.62 1.51
CA GLY A 130 2.69 3.45 1.68
C GLY A 130 3.49 4.16 0.59
N ARG A 131 4.67 3.62 0.28
CA ARG A 131 5.60 4.17 -0.74
C ARG A 131 5.88 3.24 -1.92
N LEU A 132 5.37 2.02 -1.87
CA LEU A 132 5.57 1.00 -2.89
C LEU A 132 4.22 0.30 -3.15
N PRO A 133 3.96 -0.18 -4.38
CA PRO A 133 2.81 -1.05 -4.63
C PRO A 133 2.81 -2.25 -3.70
N GLY A 134 1.69 -2.48 -3.01
CA GLY A 134 1.56 -3.60 -2.08
C GLY A 134 2.39 -3.48 -0.79
N HIS A 135 2.94 -2.30 -0.47
CA HIS A 135 3.79 -2.09 0.71
C HIS A 135 3.11 -2.60 1.99
N MET A 136 1.85 -2.24 2.22
CA MET A 136 1.13 -2.67 3.43
C MET A 136 0.89 -4.18 3.48
N ASN A 137 0.67 -4.83 2.33
CA ASN A 137 0.48 -6.27 2.25
C ASN A 137 1.74 -7.02 2.73
N VAL A 138 2.92 -6.55 2.31
CA VAL A 138 4.20 -7.15 2.69
C VAL A 138 4.46 -6.99 4.19
N LEU A 139 4.31 -5.79 4.74
CA LEU A 139 4.55 -5.54 6.17
C LEU A 139 3.61 -6.33 7.09
N LEU A 140 2.33 -6.45 6.71
CA LEU A 140 1.38 -7.26 7.47
C LEU A 140 1.68 -8.76 7.36
N ALA A 141 2.16 -9.23 6.21
CA ALA A 141 2.57 -10.62 6.03
C ALA A 141 3.83 -10.95 6.86
N GLU A 142 4.79 -10.02 6.92
CA GLU A 142 5.99 -10.13 7.76
C GLU A 142 5.61 -10.23 9.24
N ALA A 143 4.81 -9.30 9.75
CA ALA A 143 4.38 -9.28 11.15
C ALA A 143 3.60 -10.55 11.55
N LYS A 144 2.71 -11.04 10.66
CA LYS A 144 1.97 -12.29 10.90
C LYS A 144 2.91 -13.50 10.99
N SER A 145 3.90 -13.57 10.13
CA SER A 145 4.85 -14.68 10.09
C SER A 145 5.74 -14.68 11.34
N ALA A 146 6.19 -13.50 11.78
CA ALA A 146 6.97 -13.34 13.01
C ALA A 146 6.18 -13.75 14.27
N LEU A 147 4.90 -13.37 14.37
CA LEU A 147 4.03 -13.78 15.48
C LEU A 147 3.84 -15.30 15.54
N ARG A 148 3.63 -15.95 14.38
CA ARG A 148 3.47 -17.40 14.31
C ARG A 148 4.73 -18.16 14.71
N HIS A 149 5.92 -17.62 14.42
CA HIS A 149 7.18 -18.20 14.91
C HIS A 149 7.31 -18.08 16.42
N ARG A 150 6.97 -16.93 17.02
CA ARG A 150 6.98 -16.75 18.48
C ARG A 150 5.99 -17.66 19.22
N ALA A 151 4.84 -17.96 18.62
CA ALA A 151 3.83 -18.83 19.23
C ALA A 151 4.18 -20.33 19.19
N GLY A 152 5.19 -20.74 18.41
CA GLY A 152 5.63 -22.14 18.27
C GLY A 152 6.83 -22.54 19.13
N ASP A 153 7.48 -21.59 19.80
CA ASP A 153 8.67 -21.79 20.65
C ASP A 153 8.35 -21.81 22.17
N GLY A 154 7.07 -22.03 22.53
CA GLY A 154 6.59 -22.03 23.93
C GLY A 154 5.85 -23.31 24.31
#